data_AF-A0AAP2RBI4-F1
#
_entry.id   AF-A0AAP2RBI4-F1
#
_cell.length_a   1.000
_cell.length_b   1.000
_cell.length_c   1.000
_cell.angle_alpha   90.00
_cell.angle_beta   90.00
_cell.angle_gamma   90.00
#
_symmetry.space_group_name_H-M   'P 1'
#
loop_
_entity.id
_entity.type
_entity.pdbx_description
1 polymer ?
#
loop_
_entity_poly.entity_id
_entity_poly.type
_entity_poly.pdbx_seq_one_letter_code
_entity_poly.pdbx_strand_id
1 'polypeptide(L)'
;MKASDDSMTIEEFKKYYRNKRGIISSVSAYDASGNRWVKAEELFKGSGAYTLIVVKFKNKTFLRITVKPSLKVKYSQSKHGSVGTWKSMGLNLTYEEKEFLTKLGDRDLSIEEIVNIVESSSFEGKEALAGKLKKARL
;
A
#
# COMPACT_ATOMS: atom_id res chain seq x y z
N MET A 1 -10.42 -32.68 6.52
CA MET A 1 -9.87 -31.61 5.65
C MET A 1 -8.44 -31.35 6.09
N LYS A 2 -7.42 -31.52 5.22
CA LYS A 2 -6.03 -31.20 5.58
C LYS A 2 -5.74 -29.77 5.11
N ALA A 3 -5.63 -28.85 6.05
CA ALA A 3 -5.08 -27.51 5.82
C ALA A 3 -3.60 -27.55 6.17
N SER A 4 -2.76 -27.08 5.27
CA SER A 4 -1.34 -26.87 5.55
C SER A 4 -1.08 -25.38 5.68
N ASP A 5 -0.25 -25.01 6.66
CA ASP A 5 0.20 -23.64 6.87
C ASP A 5 1.64 -23.49 6.35
N ASP A 6 1.93 -22.36 5.71
CA ASP A 6 3.26 -22.00 5.23
C ASP A 6 3.47 -20.47 5.37
N SER A 7 4.70 -20.01 5.26
CA SER A 7 5.03 -18.58 5.31
C SER A 7 6.09 -18.21 4.28
N MET A 8 5.73 -17.28 3.41
CA MET A 8 6.59 -16.83 2.30
C MET A 8 6.28 -15.38 1.92
N THR A 9 7.22 -14.73 1.25
CA THR A 9 7.06 -13.41 0.61
C THR A 9 6.13 -13.49 -0.60
N ILE A 10 5.68 -12.34 -1.11
CA ILE A 10 4.86 -12.28 -2.32
C ILE A 10 5.62 -12.82 -3.54
N GLU A 11 6.91 -12.55 -3.63
CA GLU A 11 7.79 -13.01 -4.71
C GLU A 11 7.93 -14.54 -4.70
N GLU A 12 8.16 -15.12 -3.52
CA GLU A 12 8.19 -16.57 -3.34
C GLU A 12 6.83 -17.19 -3.70
N PHE A 13 5.72 -16.56 -3.29
CA PHE A 13 4.40 -17.00 -3.67
C PHE A 13 4.18 -16.94 -5.19
N LYS A 14 4.63 -15.87 -5.86
CA LYS A 14 4.52 -15.75 -7.33
C LYS A 14 5.29 -16.87 -8.03
N LYS A 15 6.48 -17.23 -7.54
CA LYS A 15 7.27 -18.36 -8.04
C LYS A 15 6.56 -19.70 -7.79
N TYR A 16 6.04 -19.90 -6.59
CA TYR A 16 5.25 -21.07 -6.21
C TYR A 16 4.03 -21.25 -7.13
N TYR A 17 3.25 -20.19 -7.31
CA TYR A 17 2.04 -20.18 -8.12
C TYR A 17 2.35 -20.54 -9.57
N ARG A 18 3.42 -19.97 -10.16
CA ARG A 18 3.84 -20.28 -11.53
C ARG A 18 4.16 -21.77 -11.69
N ASN A 19 4.89 -22.35 -10.74
CA ASN A 19 5.29 -23.76 -10.79
C ASN A 19 4.12 -24.73 -10.56
N LYS A 20 3.11 -24.33 -9.78
CA LYS A 20 2.00 -25.20 -9.37
C LYS A 20 0.64 -24.82 -9.97
N ARG A 21 0.59 -23.90 -10.94
CA ARG A 21 -0.66 -23.39 -11.52
C ARG A 21 -1.61 -24.49 -12.01
N GLY A 22 -1.08 -25.58 -12.56
CA GLY A 22 -1.87 -26.70 -13.09
C GLY A 22 -2.73 -27.44 -12.04
N ILE A 23 -2.33 -27.42 -10.76
CA ILE A 23 -3.03 -28.11 -9.68
C ILE A 23 -3.84 -27.17 -8.77
N ILE A 24 -3.68 -25.86 -8.95
CA ILE A 24 -4.39 -24.83 -8.19
C ILE A 24 -5.76 -24.60 -8.85
N SER A 25 -6.80 -24.55 -8.01
CA SER A 25 -8.17 -24.23 -8.42
C SER A 25 -8.46 -22.74 -8.27
N SER A 26 -8.09 -22.13 -7.14
CA SER A 26 -8.28 -20.70 -6.90
C SER A 26 -7.27 -20.18 -5.89
N VAL A 27 -7.02 -18.87 -5.95
CA VAL A 27 -6.22 -18.14 -4.97
C VAL A 27 -6.98 -16.88 -4.57
N SER A 28 -7.00 -16.62 -3.27
CA SER A 28 -7.52 -15.40 -2.69
C SER A 28 -6.50 -14.84 -1.71
N ALA A 29 -6.37 -13.53 -1.65
CA ALA A 29 -5.50 -12.87 -0.68
C ALA A 29 -6.26 -11.81 0.10
N TYR A 30 -5.87 -11.63 1.35
CA TYR A 30 -6.37 -10.57 2.20
C TYR A 30 -5.44 -9.36 2.08
N ASP A 31 -5.98 -8.26 1.56
CA ASP A 31 -5.31 -6.96 1.52
C ASP A 31 -5.69 -6.17 2.78
N ALA A 32 -4.73 -6.00 3.67
CA ALA A 32 -4.94 -5.27 4.92
C ALA A 32 -5.15 -3.77 4.70
N SER A 33 -4.63 -3.20 3.61
CA SER A 33 -4.79 -1.77 3.32
C SER A 33 -6.20 -1.44 2.84
N GLY A 34 -6.80 -2.30 2.02
CA GLY A 34 -8.18 -2.17 1.55
C GLY A 34 -9.21 -2.90 2.40
N ASN A 35 -8.80 -3.55 3.50
CA ASN A 35 -9.64 -4.39 4.36
C ASN A 35 -10.54 -5.37 3.58
N ARG A 36 -9.99 -6.01 2.54
CA ARG A 36 -10.78 -6.78 1.56
C ARG A 36 -10.07 -8.03 1.06
N TRP A 37 -10.86 -8.99 0.59
CA TRP A 37 -10.35 -10.16 -0.12
C TRP A 37 -10.24 -9.87 -1.62
N VAL A 38 -9.08 -10.13 -2.19
CA VAL A 38 -8.81 -10.00 -3.63
C VAL A 38 -8.52 -11.35 -4.26
N LYS A 39 -8.80 -11.47 -5.56
CA LYS A 39 -8.50 -12.67 -6.35
C LYS A 39 -7.04 -12.71 -6.81
N ALA A 40 -6.62 -13.90 -7.22
CA ALA A 40 -5.30 -14.17 -7.78
C ALA A 40 -4.83 -13.09 -8.78
N GLU A 41 -5.68 -12.68 -9.74
CA GLU A 41 -5.27 -11.76 -10.80
C GLU A 41 -4.86 -10.38 -10.26
N GLU A 42 -5.51 -9.88 -9.20
CA GLU A 42 -5.18 -8.59 -8.57
C GLU A 42 -3.83 -8.66 -7.83
N LEU A 43 -3.52 -9.82 -7.25
CA LEU A 43 -2.26 -10.13 -6.56
C LEU A 43 -1.02 -9.99 -7.48
N PHE A 44 -1.19 -10.22 -8.79
CA PHE A 44 -0.14 -10.07 -9.79
C PHE A 44 -0.11 -8.71 -10.49
N LYS A 45 -1.25 -8.00 -10.54
CA LYS A 45 -1.38 -6.72 -11.25
C LYS A 45 -0.91 -5.51 -10.43
N GLY A 46 -1.05 -5.55 -9.12
CA GLY A 46 -0.82 -4.38 -8.26
C GLY A 46 0.08 -4.63 -7.06
N SER A 47 0.51 -3.53 -6.45
CA SER A 47 1.14 -3.53 -5.12
C SER A 47 0.02 -3.50 -4.07
N GLY A 48 0.01 -4.43 -3.12
CA GLY A 48 -0.99 -4.49 -2.05
C GLY A 48 -0.38 -4.89 -0.71
N ALA A 49 -1.01 -4.50 0.39
CA ALA A 49 -0.57 -4.85 1.74
C ALA A 49 -1.11 -6.23 2.13
N TYR A 50 -0.72 -7.24 1.36
CA TYR A 50 -1.21 -8.60 1.54
C TYR A 50 -0.63 -9.23 2.80
N THR A 51 -1.48 -9.74 3.69
CA THR A 51 -1.06 -10.39 4.94
C THR A 51 -1.31 -11.90 4.94
N LEU A 52 -2.30 -12.35 4.15
CA LEU A 52 -2.71 -13.74 4.07
C LEU A 52 -3.04 -14.11 2.64
N ILE A 53 -2.61 -15.29 2.19
CA ILE A 53 -3.00 -15.90 0.93
C ILE A 53 -3.58 -17.27 1.21
N VAL A 54 -4.74 -17.56 0.62
CA VAL A 54 -5.41 -18.85 0.67
C VAL A 54 -5.41 -19.45 -0.72
N VAL A 55 -4.79 -20.62 -0.85
CA VAL A 55 -4.74 -21.39 -2.09
C VAL A 55 -5.65 -22.59 -1.95
N LYS A 56 -6.61 -22.73 -2.86
CA LYS A 56 -7.43 -23.93 -2.99
C LYS A 56 -6.89 -24.77 -4.14
N PHE A 57 -6.61 -26.03 -3.88
CA PHE A 57 -6.20 -26.99 -4.91
C PHE A 57 -7.39 -27.73 -5.50
N LYS A 58 -7.21 -28.31 -6.70
CA LYS A 58 -8.25 -29.09 -7.39
C LYS A 58 -8.73 -30.31 -6.61
N ASN A 59 -7.87 -30.89 -5.77
CA ASN A 59 -8.20 -31.98 -4.85
C ASN A 59 -8.96 -31.52 -3.58
N LYS A 60 -9.47 -30.29 -3.56
CA LYS A 60 -10.21 -29.67 -2.44
C LYS A 60 -9.37 -29.48 -1.16
N THR A 61 -8.04 -29.55 -1.22
CA THR A 61 -7.18 -29.14 -0.09
C THR A 61 -6.91 -27.64 -0.12
N PHE A 62 -6.53 -27.11 1.04
CA PHE A 62 -6.22 -25.70 1.22
C PHE A 62 -4.81 -25.53 1.75
N LEU A 63 -4.11 -24.53 1.24
CA LEU A 63 -2.85 -24.04 1.77
C LEU A 63 -3.07 -22.59 2.19
N ARG A 64 -2.81 -22.32 3.47
CA ARG A 64 -2.83 -20.99 4.04
C ARG A 64 -1.39 -20.49 4.13
N ILE A 65 -1.17 -19.29 3.62
CA ILE A 65 0.16 -18.71 3.50
C ILE A 65 0.15 -17.37 4.23
N THR A 66 0.91 -17.28 5.31
CA THR A 66 1.16 -16.00 5.98
C THR A 66 2.24 -15.25 5.20
N VAL A 67 1.86 -14.07 4.68
CA VAL A 67 2.77 -13.27 3.86
C VAL A 67 3.82 -12.62 4.75
N LYS A 68 5.09 -12.95 4.50
CA LYS A 68 6.20 -12.28 5.19
C LYS A 68 6.24 -10.83 4.71
N PRO A 69 6.29 -9.84 5.62
CA PRO A 69 6.52 -8.46 5.21
C PRO A 69 7.88 -8.37 4.53
N SER A 70 7.90 -8.10 3.23
CA SER A 70 9.15 -7.79 2.55
C SER A 70 9.57 -6.39 3.01
N LEU A 71 10.72 -6.28 3.69
CA LEU A 71 11.36 -5.00 4.04
C LEU A 71 11.66 -4.10 2.83
N LYS A 72 11.41 -4.58 1.61
CA LYS A 72 11.12 -3.70 0.47
C LYS A 72 9.78 -3.01 0.73
N VAL A 73 9.82 -2.02 1.63
CA VAL A 73 8.94 -0.88 1.60
C VAL A 73 9.18 -0.23 0.23
N LYS A 74 8.54 -0.77 -0.81
CA LYS A 74 8.15 0.07 -1.93
C LYS A 74 7.17 1.03 -1.29
N TYR A 75 7.70 2.13 -0.77
CA TYR A 75 6.99 3.39 -0.76
C TYR A 75 6.41 3.47 -2.16
N SER A 76 5.12 3.18 -2.29
CA SER A 76 4.42 3.51 -3.51
C SER A 76 4.72 4.99 -3.71
N GLN A 77 5.31 5.35 -4.84
CA GLN A 77 5.66 6.72 -5.22
C GLN A 77 4.42 7.66 -5.32
N SER A 78 3.30 7.26 -4.74
CA SER A 78 1.98 7.86 -4.83
C SER A 78 1.28 7.99 -3.46
N LYS A 79 1.95 7.72 -2.33
CA LYS A 79 1.33 7.83 -0.99
C LYS A 79 1.97 8.93 -0.14
N HIS A 80 1.50 10.17 -0.32
CA HIS A 80 1.93 11.34 0.45
C HIS A 80 0.88 11.82 1.45
N GLY A 81 0.10 10.92 2.06
CA GLY A 81 -0.93 11.29 3.05
C GLY A 81 -0.45 11.36 4.50
N SER A 82 0.66 10.69 4.86
CA SER A 82 1.03 10.51 6.27
C SER A 82 2.11 11.50 6.75
N VAL A 83 2.02 11.91 8.03
CA VAL A 83 3.06 12.70 8.73
C VAL A 83 4.45 12.04 8.64
N GLY A 84 4.49 10.69 8.60
CA GLY A 84 5.71 9.93 8.38
C GLY A 84 6.31 10.14 6.98
N THR A 85 5.47 10.26 5.95
CA THR A 85 5.91 10.54 4.58
C THR A 85 6.55 11.93 4.50
N TRP A 86 5.94 12.96 5.08
CA TRP A 86 6.48 14.32 5.03
C TRP A 86 7.84 14.43 5.72
N LYS A 87 8.00 13.78 6.88
CA LYS A 87 9.29 13.72 7.57
C LYS A 87 10.36 13.00 6.74
N SER A 88 9.99 11.91 6.05
CA SER A 88 10.91 11.18 5.16
C SER A 88 11.35 11.99 3.94
N MET A 89 10.56 12.99 3.53
CA MET A 89 10.88 13.94 2.46
C MET A 89 11.66 15.18 2.94
N GLY A 90 12.12 15.19 4.19
CA GLY A 90 12.87 16.32 4.76
C GLY A 90 12.03 17.58 5.00
N LEU A 91 10.70 17.47 4.98
CA LEU A 91 9.81 18.61 5.22
C LEU A 91 9.68 18.91 6.71
N ASN A 92 10.13 20.09 7.10
CA ASN A 92 9.89 20.65 8.42
C ASN A 92 8.56 21.44 8.41
N LEU A 93 7.52 20.75 8.88
CA LEU A 93 6.17 21.30 8.99
C LEU A 93 5.89 21.81 10.41
N THR A 94 5.23 22.96 10.53
CA THR A 94 4.69 23.47 11.80
C THR A 94 3.52 22.59 12.28
N TYR A 95 3.02 22.86 13.49
CA TYR A 95 1.90 22.11 14.03
C TYR A 95 0.63 22.30 13.17
N GLU A 96 0.36 23.55 12.79
CA GLU A 96 -0.80 23.97 12.00
C GLU A 96 -0.77 23.37 10.59
N GLU A 97 0.42 23.35 9.95
CA GLU A 97 0.63 22.73 8.64
C GLU A 97 0.40 21.21 8.69
N LYS A 98 0.86 20.54 9.75
CA LYS A 98 0.61 19.11 9.96
C LYS A 98 -0.87 18.82 10.17
N GLU A 99 -1.55 19.63 10.97
CA GLU A 99 -2.97 19.47 11.24
C GLU A 99 -3.79 19.64 9.96
N PHE A 100 -3.46 20.65 9.14
CA PHE A 100 -4.09 20.85 7.83
C PHE A 100 -3.89 19.66 6.89
N LEU A 101 -2.66 19.17 6.73
CA LEU A 101 -2.38 18.02 5.87
C LEU A 101 -3.03 16.73 6.40
N THR A 102 -3.14 16.57 7.72
CA THR A 102 -3.83 15.42 8.33
C THR A 102 -5.34 15.47 8.07
N LYS A 103 -5.95 16.67 7.99
CA LYS A 103 -7.36 16.86 7.62
C LYS A 103 -7.68 16.46 6.17
N LEU A 104 -6.68 16.43 5.28
CA LEU A 104 -6.85 15.87 3.93
C LEU A 104 -7.11 14.36 3.95
N GLY A 105 -6.80 13.70 5.08
CA GLY A 105 -7.04 12.28 5.33
C GLY A 105 -6.15 11.36 4.51
N ASP A 106 -6.44 10.05 4.56
CA ASP A 106 -5.76 9.02 3.78
C ASP A 106 -6.20 8.99 2.30
N ARG A 107 -6.47 10.16 1.72
CA ARG A 107 -6.82 10.27 0.30
C ARG A 107 -5.56 10.02 -0.54
N ASP A 108 -5.69 9.19 -1.57
CA ASP A 108 -4.63 8.91 -2.54
C ASP A 108 -4.39 10.15 -3.43
N LEU A 109 -3.67 11.13 -2.87
CA LEU A 109 -3.33 12.38 -3.53
C LEU A 109 -1.83 12.42 -3.84
N SER A 110 -1.51 12.79 -5.07
CA SER A 110 -0.16 13.17 -5.50
C SER A 110 0.28 14.48 -4.84
N ILE A 111 1.60 14.74 -4.81
CA ILE A 111 2.14 16.01 -4.29
C ILE A 111 1.54 17.20 -5.05
N GLU A 112 1.32 17.06 -6.36
CA GLU A 112 0.76 18.11 -7.22
C GLU A 112 -0.69 18.41 -6.84
N GLU A 113 -1.49 17.38 -6.57
CA GLU A 113 -2.85 17.56 -6.05
C GLU A 113 -2.85 18.19 -4.65
N ILE A 114 -1.93 17.79 -3.78
CA ILE A 114 -1.81 18.38 -2.43
C ILE A 114 -1.42 19.85 -2.51
N VAL A 115 -0.48 20.22 -3.38
CA VAL A 115 -0.11 21.62 -3.64
C VAL A 115 -1.31 22.42 -4.14
N ASN A 116 -2.05 21.88 -5.11
CA ASN A 116 -3.25 22.56 -5.64
C ASN A 116 -4.32 22.75 -4.56
N ILE A 117 -4.52 21.76 -3.68
CA ILE A 117 -5.46 21.88 -2.55
C ILE A 117 -5.00 22.93 -1.55
N VAL A 118 -3.71 22.96 -1.21
CA VAL A 118 -3.15 23.96 -0.30
C VAL A 118 -3.32 25.37 -0.89
N GLU A 119 -2.96 25.58 -2.17
CA GLU A 119 -3.06 26.89 -2.84
C GLU A 119 -4.51 27.40 -2.93
N SER A 120 -5.46 26.51 -3.21
CA SER A 120 -6.89 26.81 -3.28
C SER A 120 -7.57 26.90 -1.91
N SER A 121 -6.91 26.49 -0.83
CA SER A 121 -7.46 26.55 0.51
C SER A 121 -7.49 27.97 1.09
N SER A 122 -8.28 28.14 2.15
CA SER A 122 -8.26 29.34 3.02
C SER A 122 -7.32 29.18 4.22
N PHE A 123 -6.39 28.23 4.17
CA PHE A 123 -5.43 28.00 5.26
C PHE A 123 -4.46 29.16 5.40
N GLU A 124 -4.34 29.69 6.61
CA GLU A 124 -3.36 30.71 6.95
C GLU A 124 -1.95 30.10 6.91
N GLY A 125 -1.07 30.64 6.05
CA GLY A 125 0.25 30.04 5.78
C GLY A 125 0.30 29.12 4.56
N LYS A 126 -0.75 29.07 3.73
CA LYS A 126 -0.78 28.26 2.50
C LYS A 126 0.37 28.49 1.53
N GLU A 127 0.85 29.73 1.38
CA GLU A 127 1.97 30.03 0.49
C GLU A 127 3.28 29.42 0.97
N ALA A 128 3.54 29.49 2.29
CA ALA A 128 4.70 28.88 2.92
C ALA A 128 4.65 27.35 2.81
N LEU A 129 3.48 26.75 3.07
CA LEU A 129 3.26 25.31 2.95
C LEU A 129 3.43 24.82 1.51
N ALA A 130 2.79 25.49 0.54
CA ALA A 130 2.93 25.16 -0.88
C ALA A 130 4.39 25.30 -1.35
N GLY A 131 5.11 26.33 -0.89
CA GLY A 131 6.53 26.51 -1.18
C GLY A 131 7.40 25.37 -0.65
N LYS A 132 7.13 24.88 0.57
CA LYS A 132 7.81 23.71 1.13
C LYS A 132 7.52 22.45 0.31
N LEU A 133 6.25 22.20 -0.02
CA LEU A 133 5.83 21.03 -0.80
C LEU A 133 6.44 21.03 -2.22
N LYS A 134 6.51 22.19 -2.88
CA LYS A 134 7.17 22.32 -4.19
C LYS A 134 8.67 22.02 -4.12
N LYS A 135 9.35 22.39 -3.03
CA LYS A 135 10.78 22.08 -2.83
C LYS A 135 11.04 20.59 -2.59
N ALA A 136 10.11 19.87 -1.97
CA ALA A 136 10.20 18.42 -1.77
C ALA A 136 9.99 17.59 -3.06
N ARG A 137 9.70 18.25 -4.18
CA ARG A 137 9.64 17.64 -5.52
C ARG A 137 11.03 17.41 -6.13
N LEU A 138 12.07 18.10 -5.64
CA LEU A 138 13.48 17.97 -6.03
C LEU A 138 14.18 16.93 -5.17
#